data_AF-G7J2G5-F1
#
_entry.id   AF-G7J2G5-F1
#
_cell.length_a   1.000
_cell.length_b   1.000
_cell.length_c   1.000
_cell.angle_alpha   90.00
_cell.angle_beta   90.00
_cell.angle_gamma   90.00
#
_symmetry.space_group_name_H-M   'P 1'
#
loop_
_entity.id
_entity.type
_entity.pdbx_description
1 polymer ?
#
loop_
_entity_poly.entity_id
_entity_poly.type
_entity_poly.pdbx_seq_one_letter_code
_entity_poly.pdbx_strand_id
1 'polypeptide(L)'
;MRAIAAQFSNYLCRRRVTINQQSRNFSSSNSKDEHLLLEHEVERKFGWLLKSIFFGSALYAGYQFFPYMGENLMHQSVSLLRVKDPLFKRMGASRLARFAKDDGSRMKIVELGGDKELINMLSTAKDDRTRKAALNALSQLSQSDEVLASLYRAGAISVIRSAPSSLEDADIEKFKSSLMKRFQDLKYDVSS
;
A
#
# COMPACT_ATOMS: atom_id res chain seq x y z
N MET A 1 -22.16 -15.99 -51.68
CA MET A 1 -21.94 -16.09 -53.13
C MET A 1 -22.90 -15.13 -53.83
N ARG A 2 -22.37 -14.24 -54.69
CA ARG A 2 -23.04 -13.62 -55.86
C ARG A 2 -24.30 -12.78 -55.54
N ALA A 3 -24.22 -11.45 -55.45
CA ALA A 3 -24.34 -10.53 -56.59
C ALA A 3 -25.08 -11.09 -57.83
N ILE A 4 -25.96 -10.26 -58.39
CA ILE A 4 -26.65 -10.37 -59.69
C ILE A 4 -28.12 -10.78 -59.59
N ALA A 5 -28.99 -9.77 -59.63
CA ALA A 5 -30.14 -9.77 -60.53
C ALA A 5 -30.58 -8.32 -60.72
N ALA A 6 -29.83 -7.61 -61.55
CA ALA A 6 -30.36 -6.46 -62.25
C ALA A 6 -31.52 -6.91 -63.15
N GLN A 7 -32.40 -5.95 -63.45
CA GLN A 7 -33.33 -5.95 -64.58
C GLN A 7 -34.58 -6.83 -64.44
N PHE A 8 -35.67 -6.24 -63.95
CA PHE A 8 -36.94 -6.35 -64.66
C PHE A 8 -37.69 -5.01 -64.59
N SER A 9 -38.31 -4.67 -65.72
CA SER A 9 -39.33 -3.64 -65.88
C SER A 9 -38.87 -2.20 -66.05
N ASN A 10 -38.06 -1.99 -67.09
CA ASN A 10 -38.32 -0.90 -68.03
C ASN A 10 -39.70 -1.08 -68.67
N TYR A 11 -40.76 -0.65 -68.00
CA TYR A 11 -42.06 -0.38 -68.61
C TYR A 11 -42.76 0.70 -67.78
N LEU A 12 -42.54 1.96 -68.14
CA LEU A 12 -43.57 2.77 -68.79
C LEU A 12 -43.06 4.19 -69.02
N CYS A 13 -43.08 4.53 -70.29
CA CYS A 13 -42.71 5.80 -70.87
C CYS A 13 -43.45 7.01 -70.25
N ARG A 14 -42.66 8.05 -69.96
CA ARG A 14 -42.79 9.37 -70.59
C ARG A 14 -44.06 10.17 -70.25
N ARG A 15 -43.92 11.11 -69.30
CA ARG A 15 -44.41 12.49 -69.52
C ARG A 15 -43.62 13.49 -68.69
N ARG A 16 -42.80 14.29 -69.37
CA ARG A 16 -42.21 15.51 -68.82
C ARG A 16 -43.32 16.56 -68.75
N VAL A 17 -43.76 16.91 -67.55
CA VAL A 17 -44.49 18.16 -67.29
C VAL A 17 -43.62 18.97 -66.35
N THR A 18 -43.01 20.02 -66.90
CA THR A 18 -42.44 21.12 -66.14
C THR A 18 -43.57 21.81 -65.38
N ILE A 19 -43.72 21.47 -64.10
CA ILE A 19 -44.45 22.28 -63.13
C ILE A 19 -43.40 22.81 -62.16
N ASN A 20 -43.19 24.11 -62.26
CA ASN A 20 -42.43 24.91 -61.32
C ASN A 20 -43.18 24.87 -59.99
N GLN A 21 -42.85 23.92 -59.11
CA GLN A 21 -43.47 23.82 -57.80
C GLN A 21 -42.43 24.23 -56.76
N GLN A 22 -42.64 25.45 -56.28
CA GLN A 22 -41.92 26.11 -55.18
C GLN A 22 -41.34 25.11 -54.18
N SER A 23 -40.04 25.21 -53.93
CA SER A 23 -39.36 24.60 -52.79
C SER A 23 -39.98 25.12 -51.50
N ARG A 24 -41.05 24.46 -51.04
CA ARG A 24 -41.53 24.60 -49.68
C ARG A 24 -40.68 23.69 -48.81
N ASN A 25 -39.85 24.35 -48.01
CA ASN A 25 -39.02 23.81 -46.95
C ASN A 25 -39.73 22.69 -46.19
N PHE A 26 -39.10 21.51 -46.10
CA PHE A 26 -39.34 20.55 -45.04
C PHE A 26 -37.99 20.10 -44.46
N SER A 27 -37.45 20.96 -43.60
CA SER A 27 -36.48 20.61 -42.57
C SER A 27 -37.13 19.61 -41.60
N SER A 28 -36.96 18.31 -41.84
CA SER A 28 -37.43 17.27 -40.91
C SER A 28 -36.44 16.14 -40.62
N SER A 29 -35.20 16.21 -41.12
CA SER A 29 -34.16 15.22 -40.77
C SER A 29 -33.13 15.68 -39.73
N ASN A 30 -32.97 16.98 -39.47
CA ASN A 30 -31.91 17.45 -38.56
C ASN A 30 -32.21 17.20 -37.07
N SER A 31 -33.48 17.24 -36.64
CA SER A 31 -33.80 17.21 -35.22
C SER A 31 -33.56 15.86 -34.55
N LYS A 32 -33.75 14.75 -35.28
CA LYS A 32 -33.49 13.40 -34.75
C LYS A 32 -32.01 13.11 -34.64
N ASP A 33 -31.22 13.53 -35.64
CA ASP A 33 -29.77 13.32 -35.64
C ASP A 33 -29.07 14.21 -34.60
N GLU A 34 -29.53 15.45 -34.43
CA GLU A 34 -29.07 16.35 -33.35
C GLU A 34 -29.44 15.82 -31.96
N HIS A 35 -30.64 15.25 -31.80
CA HIS A 35 -31.07 14.64 -30.53
C HIS A 35 -30.22 13.41 -30.17
N LEU A 36 -29.96 12.52 -31.13
CA LEU A 36 -29.11 11.34 -30.93
C LEU A 36 -27.66 11.71 -30.61
N LEU A 37 -27.13 12.77 -31.24
CA LEU A 37 -25.79 13.29 -30.93
C LEU A 37 -25.71 13.91 -29.54
N LEU A 38 -26.73 14.66 -29.12
CA LEU A 38 -26.84 15.23 -27.78
C LEU A 38 -26.93 14.12 -26.71
N GLU A 39 -27.74 13.09 -26.93
CA GLU A 39 -27.82 11.93 -26.03
C GLU A 39 -26.46 11.23 -25.90
N HIS A 40 -25.78 10.96 -27.01
CA HIS A 40 -24.46 10.32 -26.99
C HIS A 40 -23.38 11.18 -26.31
N GLU A 41 -23.44 12.52 -26.45
CA GLU A 41 -22.51 13.42 -25.75
C GLU A 41 -22.80 13.47 -24.24
N VAL A 42 -24.08 13.46 -23.85
CA VAL A 42 -24.51 13.39 -22.44
C VAL A 42 -24.04 12.08 -21.81
N GLU A 43 -24.21 10.94 -22.48
CA GLU A 43 -23.72 9.64 -22.00
C GLU A 43 -22.20 9.61 -21.82
N ARG A 44 -21.45 10.18 -22.78
CA ARG A 44 -19.98 10.26 -22.67
C ARG A 44 -19.53 11.15 -21.50
N LYS A 45 -20.16 12.31 -21.32
CA LYS A 45 -19.87 13.24 -20.21
C LYS A 45 -20.28 12.64 -18.87
N PHE A 46 -21.43 11.97 -18.81
CA PHE A 46 -21.92 11.29 -17.61
C PHE A 46 -21.00 10.13 -17.22
N GLY A 47 -20.54 9.35 -18.20
CA GLY A 47 -19.55 8.29 -17.99
C GLY A 47 -18.21 8.83 -17.45
N TRP A 48 -17.75 9.99 -17.94
CA TRP A 48 -16.53 10.63 -17.43
C TRP A 48 -16.71 11.23 -16.03
N LEU A 49 -17.87 11.84 -15.77
CA LEU A 49 -18.24 12.34 -14.43
C LEU A 49 -18.28 11.20 -13.40
N LEU A 50 -18.94 10.09 -13.74
CA LEU A 50 -19.03 8.92 -12.87
C LEU A 50 -17.65 8.34 -12.57
N LYS A 51 -16.76 8.26 -13.58
CA LYS A 51 -15.36 7.86 -13.38
C LYS A 51 -14.65 8.80 -12.41
N SER A 52 -14.80 10.11 -12.56
CA SER A 52 -14.19 11.09 -11.65
C SER A 52 -14.69 10.96 -10.22
N ILE A 53 -16.00 10.72 -10.02
CA ILE A 53 -16.56 10.43 -8.69
C ILE A 53 -15.95 9.14 -8.14
N PHE A 54 -15.84 8.09 -8.94
CA PHE A 54 -15.23 6.82 -8.51
C PHE A 54 -13.75 6.99 -8.11
N PHE A 55 -12.95 7.67 -8.94
CA PHE A 55 -11.54 7.94 -8.63
C PHE A 55 -11.41 8.80 -7.37
N GLY A 56 -12.21 9.86 -7.22
CA GLY A 56 -12.21 10.69 -6.02
C GLY A 56 -12.60 9.90 -4.77
N SER A 57 -13.64 9.08 -4.87
CA SER A 57 -14.12 8.25 -3.76
C SER A 57 -13.10 7.17 -3.38
N ALA A 58 -12.48 6.52 -4.36
CA ALA A 58 -11.46 5.51 -4.15
C ALA A 58 -10.19 6.10 -3.51
N LEU A 59 -9.77 7.30 -3.94
CA LEU A 59 -8.65 8.02 -3.33
C LEU A 59 -8.96 8.41 -1.88
N TYR A 60 -10.16 8.94 -1.62
CA TYR A 60 -10.59 9.31 -0.27
C TYR A 60 -10.65 8.10 0.67
N ALA A 61 -11.28 7.01 0.22
CA ALA A 61 -11.31 5.76 0.96
C ALA A 61 -9.89 5.23 1.20
N GLY A 62 -9.02 5.26 0.18
CA GLY A 62 -7.61 4.89 0.32
C GLY A 62 -6.90 5.69 1.41
N TYR A 63 -7.03 7.01 1.41
CA TYR A 63 -6.44 7.88 2.43
C TYR A 63 -6.96 7.56 3.84
N GLN A 64 -8.26 7.29 3.97
CA GLN A 64 -8.87 6.99 5.26
C GLN A 64 -8.52 5.59 5.79
N PHE A 65 -8.58 4.54 4.97
CA PHE A 65 -8.42 3.15 5.42
C PHE A 65 -6.97 2.69 5.53
N PHE A 66 -6.06 3.27 4.74
CA PHE A 66 -4.67 2.82 4.69
C PHE A 66 -3.94 2.90 6.05
N PRO A 67 -4.13 3.95 6.88
CA PRO A 67 -3.53 4.00 8.23
C PRO A 67 -4.04 2.88 9.16
N TYR A 68 -5.35 2.61 9.19
CA TYR A 68 -5.94 1.59 10.06
C TYR A 68 -5.47 0.18 9.72
N MET A 69 -5.27 -0.11 8.44
CA MET A 69 -4.73 -1.39 8.00
C MET A 69 -3.29 -1.58 8.52
N GLY A 70 -2.49 -0.52 8.53
CA GLY A 70 -1.12 -0.53 9.05
C GLY A 70 -1.07 -0.88 10.54
N GLU A 71 -1.88 -0.21 11.37
CA GLU A 71 -1.88 -0.42 12.82
C GLU A 71 -2.29 -1.84 13.23
N ASN A 72 -3.35 -2.37 12.62
CA ASN A 72 -3.78 -3.75 12.90
C ASN A 72 -2.68 -4.76 12.54
N LEU A 73 -1.97 -4.54 11.43
CA LEU A 73 -0.83 -5.37 11.03
C LEU A 73 0.37 -5.23 11.98
N MET A 74 0.60 -4.05 12.56
CA MET A 74 1.61 -3.86 13.60
C MET A 74 1.25 -4.68 14.86
N HIS A 75 0.01 -4.58 15.33
CA HIS A 75 -0.46 -5.34 16.49
C HIS A 75 -0.35 -6.86 16.26
N GLN A 76 -0.73 -7.35 15.07
CA GLN A 76 -0.54 -8.75 14.69
C GLN A 76 0.94 -9.13 14.67
N SER A 77 1.81 -8.25 14.18
CA SER A 77 3.26 -8.50 14.13
C SER A 77 3.86 -8.63 15.52
N VAL A 78 3.41 -7.83 16.50
CA VAL A 78 3.78 -8.02 17.92
C VAL A 78 3.22 -9.33 18.47
N SER A 79 1.98 -9.68 18.13
CA SER A 79 1.36 -10.95 18.57
C SER A 79 2.15 -12.17 18.08
N LEU A 80 2.73 -12.12 16.88
CA LEU A 80 3.58 -13.19 16.34
C LEU A 80 4.87 -13.41 17.15
N LEU A 81 5.38 -12.39 17.86
CA LEU A 81 6.57 -12.53 18.71
C LEU A 81 6.33 -13.42 19.93
N ARG A 82 5.06 -13.53 20.37
CA ARG A 82 4.64 -14.33 21.52
C ARG A 82 4.44 -15.81 21.18
N VAL A 83 4.36 -16.15 19.89
CA VAL A 83 4.17 -17.53 19.42
C VAL A 83 5.43 -18.35 19.69
N LYS A 84 5.28 -19.65 19.98
CA LYS A 84 6.42 -20.54 20.30
C LYS A 84 7.37 -20.76 19.12
N ASP A 85 6.84 -20.83 17.91
CA ASP A 85 7.60 -21.15 16.70
C ASP A 85 8.51 -19.97 16.29
N PRO A 86 9.85 -20.19 16.20
CA PRO A 86 10.80 -19.18 15.75
C PRO A 86 10.48 -18.57 14.37
N LEU A 87 9.85 -19.32 13.46
CA LEU A 87 9.48 -18.82 12.13
C LEU A 87 8.49 -17.66 12.22
N PHE A 88 7.46 -17.80 13.05
CA PHE A 88 6.47 -16.73 13.25
C PHE A 88 7.08 -15.53 13.96
N LYS A 89 7.94 -15.75 14.96
CA LYS A 89 8.67 -14.67 15.62
C LYS A 89 9.51 -13.87 14.63
N ARG A 90 10.28 -14.54 13.76
CA ARG A 90 11.08 -13.89 12.70
C ARG A 90 10.20 -13.08 11.76
N MET A 91 9.04 -13.60 11.37
CA MET A 91 8.10 -12.91 10.51
C MET A 91 7.56 -11.63 11.17
N GLY A 92 7.14 -11.73 12.43
CA GLY A 92 6.70 -10.59 13.24
C GLY A 92 7.79 -9.51 13.33
N ALA A 93 9.00 -9.89 13.75
CA ALA A 93 10.12 -8.97 13.88
C ALA A 93 10.49 -8.30 12.56
N SER A 94 10.53 -9.07 11.46
CA SER A 94 10.82 -8.53 10.13
C SER A 94 9.77 -7.52 9.66
N ARG A 95 8.49 -7.73 10.00
CA ARG A 95 7.41 -6.77 9.71
C ARG A 95 7.55 -5.50 10.55
N LEU A 96 7.81 -5.63 11.84
CA LEU A 96 8.03 -4.48 12.73
C LEU A 96 9.20 -3.61 12.26
N ALA A 97 10.31 -4.23 11.83
CA ALA A 97 11.43 -3.51 11.23
C ALA A 97 11.01 -2.67 10.01
N ARG A 98 10.09 -3.18 9.17
CA ARG A 98 9.56 -2.47 7.99
C ARG A 98 8.56 -1.37 8.36
N PHE A 99 7.86 -1.50 9.47
CA PHE A 99 6.94 -0.49 9.97
C PHE A 99 7.65 0.68 10.66
N ALA A 100 8.83 0.44 11.25
CA ALA A 100 9.63 1.44 11.97
C ALA A 100 10.35 2.47 11.04
N LYS A 101 9.60 3.11 10.13
CA LYS A 101 10.12 4.10 9.18
C LYS A 101 10.23 5.50 9.78
N ASP A 102 9.23 5.90 10.54
CA ASP A 102 9.12 7.21 11.19
C ASP A 102 8.88 7.05 12.71
N ASP A 103 9.12 8.13 13.46
CA ASP A 103 9.06 8.16 14.93
C ASP A 103 7.66 7.85 15.48
N GLY A 104 6.60 8.26 14.78
CA GLY A 104 5.23 7.90 15.15
C GLY A 104 5.01 6.39 15.09
N SER A 105 5.40 5.76 13.99
CA SER A 105 5.31 4.30 13.84
C SER A 105 6.19 3.56 14.86
N ARG A 106 7.39 4.06 15.16
CA ARG A 106 8.29 3.45 16.17
C ARG A 106 7.69 3.51 17.57
N MET A 107 7.15 4.67 17.95
CA MET A 107 6.43 4.85 19.21
C MET A 107 5.20 3.94 19.28
N LYS A 108 4.45 3.81 18.18
CA LYS A 108 3.30 2.90 18.13
C LYS A 108 3.68 1.45 18.41
N ILE A 109 4.82 0.99 17.89
CA ILE A 109 5.33 -0.35 18.18
C ILE A 109 5.64 -0.52 19.67
N VAL A 110 6.20 0.52 20.33
CA VAL A 110 6.44 0.53 21.79
C VAL A 110 5.13 0.51 22.57
N GLU A 111 4.12 1.29 22.18
CA GLU A 111 2.80 1.28 22.81
C GLU A 111 2.15 -0.12 22.79
N LEU A 112 2.37 -0.87 21.70
CA LEU A 112 1.90 -2.24 21.54
C LEU A 112 2.74 -3.26 22.34
N GLY A 113 3.81 -2.81 23.02
CA GLY A 113 4.76 -3.65 23.78
C GLY A 113 5.79 -4.38 22.91
N GLY A 114 5.95 -3.97 21.65
CA GLY A 114 6.85 -4.62 20.70
C GLY A 114 8.32 -4.56 21.10
N ASP A 115 8.74 -3.52 21.82
CA ASP A 115 10.11 -3.37 22.35
C ASP A 115 10.46 -4.50 23.33
N LYS A 116 9.61 -4.75 24.32
CA LYS A 116 9.78 -5.81 25.32
C LYS A 116 9.75 -7.20 24.68
N GLU A 117 8.83 -7.42 23.74
CA GLU A 117 8.70 -8.69 23.04
C GLU A 117 9.91 -8.98 22.13
N LEU A 118 10.47 -7.96 21.48
CA LEU A 118 11.69 -8.10 20.67
C LEU A 118 12.91 -8.39 21.54
N ILE A 119 13.04 -7.75 22.70
CA ILE A 119 14.11 -8.05 23.68
C ILE A 119 13.98 -9.49 24.18
N ASN A 120 12.77 -9.92 24.54
CA ASN A 120 12.50 -11.30 24.96
C ASN A 120 12.76 -12.32 23.83
N MET A 121 12.41 -11.98 22.59
CA MET A 121 12.74 -12.79 21.43
C MET A 121 14.26 -12.92 21.26
N LEU A 122 15.03 -11.84 21.44
CA LEU A 122 16.48 -11.87 21.34
C LEU A 122 17.11 -12.71 22.47
N SER A 123 16.63 -12.56 23.71
CA SER A 123 17.16 -13.30 24.87
C SER A 123 16.90 -14.80 24.79
N THR A 124 15.80 -15.22 24.14
CA THR A 124 15.40 -16.62 24.02
C THR A 124 15.78 -17.28 22.69
N ALA A 125 16.40 -16.54 21.77
CA ALA A 125 16.73 -17.02 20.43
C ALA A 125 17.86 -18.06 20.45
N LYS A 126 17.57 -19.26 19.92
CA LYS A 126 18.54 -20.36 19.82
C LYS A 126 19.36 -20.34 18.52
N ASP A 127 18.84 -19.66 17.49
CA ASP A 127 19.43 -19.64 16.15
C ASP A 127 19.69 -18.22 15.64
N ASP A 128 20.64 -18.11 14.73
CA ASP A 128 21.17 -16.86 14.20
C ASP A 128 20.11 -16.08 13.40
N ARG A 129 19.25 -16.77 12.66
CA ARG A 129 18.18 -16.13 11.87
C ARG A 129 17.19 -15.42 12.78
N THR A 130 16.84 -16.03 13.92
CA THR A 130 15.98 -15.43 14.94
C THR A 130 16.68 -14.24 15.61
N ARG A 131 17.95 -14.38 16.01
CA ARG A 131 18.72 -13.26 16.59
C ARG A 131 18.82 -12.08 15.64
N LYS A 132 19.16 -12.33 14.37
CA LYS A 132 19.25 -11.31 13.32
C LYS A 132 17.93 -10.57 13.10
N ALA A 133 16.82 -11.29 13.03
CA ALA A 133 15.51 -10.66 12.85
C ALA A 133 15.16 -9.72 14.02
N ALA A 134 15.41 -10.17 15.26
CA ALA A 134 15.19 -9.35 16.45
C ALA A 134 16.12 -8.13 16.49
N LEU A 135 17.42 -8.33 16.28
CA LEU A 135 18.42 -7.25 16.28
C LEU A 135 18.17 -6.22 15.18
N ASN A 136 17.78 -6.65 13.99
CA ASN A 136 17.42 -5.73 12.91
C ASN A 136 16.21 -4.87 13.33
N ALA A 137 15.15 -5.49 13.86
CA ALA A 137 13.97 -4.75 14.32
C ALA A 137 14.31 -3.74 15.44
N LEU A 138 15.12 -4.16 16.42
CA LEU A 138 15.61 -3.29 17.49
C LEU A 138 16.46 -2.13 16.93
N SER A 139 17.34 -2.41 15.96
CA SER A 139 18.17 -1.39 15.30
C SER A 139 17.35 -0.39 14.47
N GLN A 140 16.25 -0.84 13.88
CA GLN A 140 15.29 0.06 13.27
C GLN A 140 14.63 0.91 14.35
N LEU A 141 14.06 0.33 15.41
CA LEU A 141 13.42 1.08 16.49
C LEU A 141 14.34 2.12 17.16
N SER A 142 15.61 1.79 17.36
CA SER A 142 16.60 2.64 18.05
C SER A 142 16.94 3.96 17.36
N GLN A 143 16.45 4.22 16.14
CA GLN A 143 16.70 5.53 15.51
C GLN A 143 15.89 6.69 16.11
N SER A 144 14.84 6.41 16.90
CA SER A 144 14.15 7.41 17.74
C SER A 144 14.75 7.38 19.14
N ASP A 145 15.05 8.55 19.69
CA ASP A 145 15.67 8.68 21.01
C ASP A 145 14.70 8.34 22.14
N GLU A 146 13.41 8.63 21.97
CA GLU A 146 12.34 8.26 22.90
C GLU A 146 12.17 6.74 22.97
N VAL A 147 12.15 6.08 21.82
CA VAL A 147 12.06 4.62 21.73
C VAL A 147 13.33 3.97 22.28
N LEU A 148 14.49 4.57 22.01
CA LEU A 148 15.77 4.12 22.57
C LEU A 148 15.79 4.22 24.11
N ALA A 149 15.18 5.25 24.68
CA ALA A 149 14.99 5.36 26.13
C ALA A 149 14.07 4.24 26.68
N SER A 150 13.02 3.86 25.95
CA SER A 150 12.17 2.71 26.32
C SER A 150 12.96 1.40 26.31
N LEU A 151 13.76 1.18 25.27
CA LEU A 151 14.64 0.01 25.15
C LEU A 151 15.65 -0.05 26.30
N TYR A 152 16.24 1.09 26.68
CA TYR A 152 17.13 1.19 27.84
C TYR A 152 16.42 0.75 29.13
N ARG A 153 15.24 1.32 29.41
CA ARG A 153 14.43 0.97 30.59
C ARG A 153 13.99 -0.49 30.61
N ALA A 154 13.82 -1.11 29.44
CA ALA A 154 13.49 -2.53 29.28
C ALA A 154 14.71 -3.46 29.42
N GLY A 155 15.90 -2.93 29.72
CA GLY A 155 17.12 -3.73 29.94
C GLY A 155 17.79 -4.23 28.66
N ALA A 156 17.54 -3.57 27.52
CA ALA A 156 18.04 -4.01 26.21
C ALA A 156 19.57 -4.15 26.17
N ILE A 157 20.32 -3.26 26.85
CA ILE A 157 21.80 -3.26 26.83
C ILE A 157 22.35 -4.62 27.29
N SER A 158 21.87 -5.13 28.42
CA SER A 158 22.32 -6.41 28.98
C SER A 158 22.07 -7.56 28.00
N VAL A 159 20.85 -7.60 27.44
CA VAL A 159 20.45 -8.65 26.50
C VAL A 159 21.26 -8.60 25.21
N ILE A 160 21.43 -7.42 24.61
CA ILE A 160 22.22 -7.24 23.37
C ILE A 160 23.68 -7.63 23.58
N ARG A 161 24.27 -7.27 24.72
CA ARG A 161 25.66 -7.61 25.06
C ARG A 161 25.85 -9.11 25.25
N SER A 162 24.89 -9.78 25.88
CA SER A 162 24.88 -11.23 26.08
C SER A 162 24.59 -12.04 24.81
N ALA A 163 24.00 -11.41 23.78
CA ALA A 163 23.59 -12.11 22.57
C ALA A 163 24.81 -12.68 21.82
N PRO A 164 24.85 -14.00 21.54
CA PRO A 164 25.99 -14.62 20.86
C PRO A 164 26.25 -14.01 19.48
N SER A 165 27.53 -13.78 19.22
CA SER A 165 28.04 -13.45 17.88
C SER A 165 27.79 -14.59 16.90
N SER A 166 27.82 -14.26 15.61
CA SER A 166 27.76 -15.24 14.53
C SER A 166 29.03 -15.19 13.70
N LEU A 167 29.56 -16.37 13.36
CA LEU A 167 30.68 -16.51 12.42
C LEU A 167 30.20 -16.49 10.97
N GLU A 168 28.93 -16.84 10.73
CA GLU A 168 28.35 -16.96 9.40
C GLU A 168 27.62 -15.68 8.96
N ASP A 169 27.03 -14.95 9.91
CA ASP A 169 26.19 -13.79 9.64
C ASP A 169 26.74 -12.51 10.26
N ALA A 170 27.57 -11.80 9.48
CA ALA A 170 28.19 -10.54 9.88
C ALA A 170 27.17 -9.43 10.21
N ASP A 171 25.92 -9.52 9.73
CA ASP A 171 24.90 -8.52 10.05
C ASP A 171 24.53 -8.53 11.53
N ILE A 172 24.65 -9.67 12.22
CA ILE A 172 24.39 -9.76 13.66
C ILE A 172 25.32 -8.81 14.43
N GLU A 173 26.62 -8.87 14.14
CA GLU A 173 27.59 -7.98 14.78
C GLU A 173 27.45 -6.53 14.36
N LYS A 174 27.08 -6.30 13.09
CA LYS A 174 26.76 -4.95 12.60
C LYS A 174 25.59 -4.33 13.36
N PHE A 175 24.49 -5.05 13.53
CA PHE A 175 23.32 -4.55 14.27
C PHE A 175 23.63 -4.35 15.75
N LYS A 176 24.34 -5.30 16.39
CA LYS A 176 24.77 -5.15 17.79
C LYS A 176 25.62 -3.89 17.97
N SER A 177 26.66 -3.72 17.14
CA SER A 177 27.55 -2.56 17.21
C SER A 177 26.80 -1.24 16.98
N SER A 178 25.91 -1.20 15.98
CA SER A 178 25.09 -0.02 15.71
C SER A 178 24.17 0.32 16.88
N LEU A 179 23.56 -0.68 17.52
CA LEU A 179 22.70 -0.48 18.70
C LEU A 179 23.50 0.02 19.89
N MET A 180 24.63 -0.63 20.21
CA MET A 180 25.48 -0.22 21.33
C MET A 180 26.01 1.20 21.15
N LYS A 181 26.40 1.57 19.92
CA LYS A 181 26.80 2.94 19.61
C LYS A 181 25.67 3.95 19.89
N ARG A 182 24.43 3.66 19.49
CA ARG A 182 23.28 4.54 19.79
C ARG A 182 23.07 4.73 21.30
N PHE A 183 23.21 3.68 22.11
CA PHE A 183 23.13 3.81 23.56
C PHE A 183 24.28 4.66 24.14
N GLN A 184 25.48 4.53 23.58
CA GLN A 184 26.65 5.33 23.99
C GLN A 184 26.50 6.80 23.62
N ASP A 185 25.98 7.10 22.42
CA ASP A 185 25.76 8.47 21.95
C ASP A 185 24.84 9.26 22.91
N LEU A 186 23.84 8.59 23.51
CA LEU A 186 22.96 9.16 24.54
C LEU A 186 23.44 8.92 26.00
N LYS A 187 24.66 8.44 26.19
CA LYS A 187 25.30 8.17 27.50
C LYS A 187 24.58 7.16 28.39
N TYR A 188 23.75 6.27 27.82
CA TYR A 188 23.09 5.21 28.57
C TYR A 188 24.06 4.11 29.05
N ASP A 189 25.21 3.95 28.38
CA ASP A 189 26.21 2.92 28.71
C ASP A 189 27.10 3.30 29.92
N VAL A 190 27.04 4.55 30.40
CA VAL A 190 27.88 5.04 31.52
C VAL A 190 27.18 4.85 32.88
N SER A 191 25.88 4.58 32.89
CA SER A 191 25.05 4.55 34.10
C SER A 191 24.58 3.13 34.50
N SER A 192 25.19 2.07 33.95
CA SER A 192 24.82 0.68 34.26
C SER A 192 25.94 -0.12 34.89
#